data_AF-A0A7C3HJV5-F1
#
_entry.id   AF-A0A7C3HJV5-F1
#
_cell.length_a   1.000
_cell.length_b   1.000
_cell.length_c   1.000
_cell.angle_alpha   90.00
_cell.angle_beta   90.00
_cell.angle_gamma   90.00
#
_symmetry.space_group_name_H-M   'P 1'
#
loop_
_entity.id
_entity.type
_entity.pdbx_description
1 polymer ?
#
loop_
_entity_poly.entity_id
_entity_poly.type
_entity_poly.pdbx_seq_one_letter_code
_entity_poly.pdbx_strand_id
1 'polypeptide(L)'
;MSGTKYYDRVAQELSKRNLDLSNTLDFGAAGRQLVDLLKRRRKQQPKRAAELPVPTARELGVLQFLWTKGPATSLDLYAGLDSSLLARTTAEQFWSELHRMAARGFVTETVVSPQQLLLVGIGPFGVPVEMSAKNRRNRIWRYEPLADRETIITLLQSRQFLASQSGRIREAERISRLLTYLLTSTGKQPTP
;
A
#
# COMPACT_ATOMS: atom_id res chain seq x y z
N MET A 1 -71.48 -3.53 -7.88
CA MET A 1 -70.54 -2.64 -7.15
C MET A 1 -69.22 -2.69 -7.91
N SER A 2 -68.86 -1.59 -8.57
CA SER A 2 -67.81 -1.50 -9.59
C SER A 2 -66.51 -0.97 -8.98
N GLY A 3 -65.44 -1.77 -9.00
CA GLY A 3 -64.11 -1.38 -8.54
C GLY A 3 -63.30 -0.75 -9.67
N THR A 4 -63.07 0.56 -9.59
CA THR A 4 -62.33 1.36 -10.56
C THR A 4 -60.83 1.01 -10.60
N LYS A 5 -60.35 0.68 -11.81
CA LYS A 5 -58.96 0.47 -12.21
C LYS A 5 -58.14 1.76 -12.09
N TYR A 6 -57.33 1.91 -11.04
CA TYR A 6 -56.47 3.09 -10.84
C TYR A 6 -54.96 2.79 -10.79
N TYR A 7 -54.53 1.56 -11.12
CA TYR A 7 -53.13 1.13 -10.97
C TYR A 7 -52.28 1.14 -12.24
N ASP A 8 -52.84 1.43 -13.41
CA ASP A 8 -52.16 1.14 -14.70
C ASP A 8 -51.39 2.32 -15.31
N ARG A 9 -51.70 3.57 -14.92
CA ARG A 9 -51.02 4.76 -15.50
C ARG A 9 -49.63 5.02 -14.91
N VAL A 10 -49.45 4.77 -13.61
CA VAL A 10 -48.15 4.98 -12.94
C VAL A 10 -47.11 3.93 -13.37
N ALA A 11 -47.56 2.68 -13.56
CA ALA A 11 -46.71 1.61 -14.07
C ALA A 11 -46.27 1.84 -15.54
N GLN A 12 -47.16 2.39 -16.37
CA GLN A 12 -46.83 2.76 -17.75
C GLN A 12 -45.94 4.01 -17.87
N GLU A 13 -46.01 4.97 -16.94
CA GLU A 13 -45.08 6.11 -16.93
C GLU A 13 -43.67 5.72 -16.47
N LEU A 14 -43.56 4.80 -15.50
CA LEU A 14 -42.27 4.25 -15.04
C LEU A 14 -41.59 3.41 -16.13
N SER A 15 -42.35 2.65 -16.92
CA SER A 15 -41.79 1.88 -18.03
C SER A 15 -41.32 2.76 -19.19
N LYS A 16 -42.06 3.84 -19.50
CA LYS A 16 -41.65 4.82 -20.52
C LYS A 16 -40.38 5.59 -20.14
N ARG A 17 -40.19 5.94 -18.86
CA ARG A 17 -38.94 6.59 -18.40
C ARG A 17 -37.72 5.66 -18.40
N ASN A 18 -37.92 4.35 -18.30
CA ASN A 18 -36.83 3.37 -18.33
C ASN A 18 -36.40 2.98 -19.75
N LEU A 19 -37.16 3.33 -20.79
CA LEU A 19 -36.84 3.00 -22.19
C LEU A 19 -35.92 4.03 -22.87
N ASP A 20 -35.83 5.26 -22.34
CA ASP A 20 -34.94 6.32 -22.87
C ASP A 20 -33.52 6.31 -22.29
N LEU A 21 -33.18 5.35 -21.43
CA LEU A 21 -31.81 5.14 -20.93
C LEU A 21 -31.05 4.10 -21.75
N SER A 22 -31.34 4.01 -23.05
CA SER A 22 -30.51 3.32 -24.04
C SER A 22 -29.32 4.19 -24.49
N ASN A 23 -28.60 4.78 -23.53
CA ASN A 23 -27.20 5.11 -23.73
C ASN A 23 -26.40 3.99 -23.11
N THR A 24 -25.86 3.15 -23.99
CA THR A 24 -24.80 2.18 -23.72
C THR A 24 -23.78 2.75 -22.75
N LEU A 25 -23.95 2.41 -21.47
CA LEU A 25 -22.88 2.52 -20.50
C LEU A 25 -21.83 1.51 -20.94
N ASP A 26 -20.85 2.00 -21.69
CA ASP A 26 -19.61 1.29 -21.94
C ASP A 26 -18.90 1.13 -20.58
N PHE A 27 -19.22 0.03 -19.90
CA PHE A 27 -18.58 -0.37 -18.64
C PHE A 27 -17.05 -0.49 -18.81
N GLY A 28 -16.55 -0.66 -20.04
CA GLY A 28 -15.13 -0.64 -20.37
C GLY A 28 -14.49 0.75 -20.33
N ALA A 29 -15.24 1.82 -20.59
CA ALA A 29 -14.77 3.21 -20.49
C ALA A 29 -14.88 3.73 -19.04
N ALA A 30 -15.96 3.42 -18.34
CA ALA A 30 -16.13 3.75 -16.92
C ALA A 30 -15.09 3.03 -16.05
N GLY A 31 -14.78 1.76 -16.34
CA GLY A 31 -13.74 1.00 -15.65
C GLY A 31 -12.33 1.59 -15.84
N ARG A 32 -11.99 2.07 -17.03
CA ARG A 32 -10.69 2.72 -17.31
C ARG A 32 -10.54 4.06 -16.57
N GLN A 33 -11.59 4.88 -16.55
CA GLN A 33 -11.60 6.15 -15.80
C GLN A 33 -11.46 5.92 -14.29
N LEU A 34 -12.03 4.83 -13.76
CA LEU A 34 -11.91 4.45 -12.36
C LEU A 34 -10.49 3.96 -12.01
N VAL A 35 -9.87 3.19 -12.89
CA VAL A 35 -8.45 2.77 -12.78
C VAL A 35 -7.52 3.98 -12.84
N ASP A 36 -7.77 4.95 -13.72
CA ASP A 36 -6.96 6.15 -13.85
C ASP A 36 -7.17 7.14 -12.68
N LEU A 37 -8.38 7.23 -12.13
CA LEU A 37 -8.67 7.98 -10.89
C LEU A 37 -8.03 7.33 -9.66
N LEU A 38 -7.98 6.00 -9.57
CA LEU A 38 -7.23 5.28 -8.53
C LEU A 38 -5.71 5.45 -8.69
N LYS A 39 -5.19 5.51 -9.92
CA LYS A 39 -3.78 5.78 -10.22
C LYS A 39 -3.35 7.23 -9.95
N ARG A 40 -4.29 8.18 -9.83
CA ARG A 40 -4.03 9.57 -9.37
C ARG A 40 -3.77 9.68 -7.87
N ARG A 41 -3.53 8.58 -7.15
CA ARG A 41 -2.88 8.63 -5.84
C ARG A 41 -1.50 9.25 -6.00
N ARG A 42 -1.30 10.40 -5.33
CA ARG A 42 -0.05 11.15 -5.16
C ARG A 42 1.14 10.22 -5.32
N LYS A 43 1.80 10.24 -6.48
CA LYS A 43 2.98 9.43 -6.79
C LYS A 43 3.97 9.74 -5.66
N GLN A 44 4.14 8.84 -4.71
CA GLN A 44 5.00 9.08 -3.57
C GLN A 44 6.39 9.25 -4.16
N GLN A 45 6.89 10.50 -4.13
CA GLN A 45 8.20 10.78 -4.65
C GLN A 45 9.22 10.18 -3.69
N PRO A 46 10.29 9.56 -4.20
CA PRO A 46 11.37 9.08 -3.34
C PRO A 46 11.90 10.27 -2.55
N LYS A 47 11.86 10.16 -1.22
CA LYS A 47 12.49 11.15 -0.36
C LYS A 47 13.99 11.10 -0.57
N ARG A 48 14.66 12.24 -0.39
CA ARG A 48 16.13 12.25 -0.39
C ARG A 48 16.63 11.38 0.77
N ALA A 49 17.75 10.69 0.57
CA ALA A 49 18.35 9.83 1.59
C ALA A 49 18.46 10.54 2.95
N ALA A 50 18.94 11.79 2.94
CA ALA A 50 19.11 12.61 4.15
C ALA A 50 17.82 12.86 4.95
N GLU A 51 16.66 12.85 4.29
CA GLU A 51 15.35 13.07 4.91
C GLU A 51 14.73 11.78 5.47
N LEU A 52 15.27 10.62 5.08
CA LEU A 52 14.80 9.35 5.59
C LEU A 52 15.29 9.17 7.04
N PRO A 53 14.38 8.76 7.96
CA PRO A 53 14.77 8.39 9.31
C PRO A 53 15.59 7.09 9.31
N VAL A 54 16.35 6.82 10.37
CA VAL A 54 17.09 5.55 10.49
C VAL A 54 16.09 4.38 10.60
N PRO A 55 16.18 3.35 9.73
CA PRO A 55 15.27 2.20 9.78
C PRO A 55 15.54 1.30 11.01
N THR A 56 14.56 0.50 11.39
CA THR A 56 14.73 -0.59 12.36
C THR A 56 15.30 -1.84 11.69
N ALA A 57 15.76 -2.82 12.49
CA ALA A 57 16.23 -4.10 11.95
C ALA A 57 15.14 -4.84 11.15
N ARG A 58 13.88 -4.76 11.59
CA ARG A 58 12.76 -5.38 10.88
C ARG A 58 12.44 -4.65 9.58
N GLU A 59 12.43 -3.32 9.59
CA GLU A 59 12.26 -2.53 8.37
C GLU A 59 13.35 -2.83 7.34
N LEU A 60 14.60 -3.03 7.79
CA LEU A 60 15.68 -3.50 6.91
C LEU A 60 15.44 -4.92 6.39
N GLY A 61 14.92 -5.82 7.22
CA GLY A 61 14.52 -7.16 6.77
C GLY A 61 13.45 -7.11 5.67
N VAL A 62 12.44 -6.25 5.83
CA VAL A 62 11.39 -6.03 4.82
C VAL A 62 12.00 -5.50 3.53
N LEU A 63 12.83 -4.45 3.62
CA LEU A 63 13.49 -3.88 2.45
C LEU A 63 14.38 -4.89 1.75
N GLN A 64 15.12 -5.70 2.50
CA GLN A 64 15.94 -6.76 1.95
C GLN A 64 15.12 -7.83 1.22
N PHE A 65 14.00 -8.25 1.80
CA PHE A 65 13.09 -9.16 1.14
C PHE A 65 12.60 -8.57 -0.19
N LEU A 66 12.16 -7.30 -0.17
CA LEU A 66 11.66 -6.61 -1.36
C LEU A 66 12.72 -6.39 -2.44
N TRP A 67 13.96 -6.07 -2.07
CA TRP A 67 15.06 -5.96 -3.04
C TRP A 67 15.43 -7.30 -3.68
N THR A 68 15.24 -8.41 -2.95
CA THR A 68 15.63 -9.74 -3.40
C THR A 68 14.53 -10.43 -4.20
N LYS A 69 13.28 -10.34 -3.74
CA LYS A 69 12.12 -11.05 -4.29
C LYS A 69 11.20 -10.15 -5.13
N GLY A 70 11.41 -8.83 -5.09
CA GLY A 70 10.58 -7.86 -5.76
C GLY A 70 9.34 -7.45 -4.95
N PRO A 71 8.38 -6.75 -5.59
CA PRO A 71 7.10 -6.37 -5.00
C PRO A 71 6.37 -7.54 -4.34
N ALA A 72 5.88 -7.35 -3.12
CA ALA A 72 5.29 -8.43 -2.32
C ALA A 72 4.06 -7.95 -1.52
N THR A 73 3.14 -8.86 -1.18
CA THR A 73 2.00 -8.52 -0.31
C THR A 73 2.39 -8.54 1.16
N SER A 74 1.54 -7.98 2.03
CA SER A 74 1.74 -8.06 3.48
C SER A 74 1.84 -9.50 4.00
N LEU A 75 1.14 -10.45 3.36
CA LEU A 75 1.19 -11.87 3.71
C LEU A 75 2.51 -12.50 3.29
N ASP A 76 2.96 -12.22 2.06
CA ASP A 76 4.25 -12.72 1.55
C ASP A 76 5.41 -12.22 2.43
N LEU A 77 5.37 -10.94 2.80
CA LEU A 77 6.36 -10.34 3.69
C LEU A 77 6.35 -10.96 5.08
N TYR A 78 5.17 -11.17 5.66
CA TYR A 78 5.07 -11.77 6.99
C TYR A 78 5.54 -13.23 6.99
N ALA A 79 5.25 -13.99 5.92
CA ALA A 79 5.66 -15.38 5.80
C ALA A 79 7.15 -15.54 5.45
N GLY A 80 7.71 -14.57 4.71
CA GLY A 80 9.07 -14.63 4.18
C GLY A 80 10.16 -14.00 5.04
N LEU A 81 9.79 -13.29 6.12
CA LEU A 81 10.75 -12.69 7.04
C LEU A 81 11.31 -13.70 8.04
N ASP A 82 12.56 -13.46 8.46
CA ASP A 82 13.21 -14.21 9.53
C ASP A 82 12.36 -14.15 10.81
N SER A 83 12.08 -15.31 11.41
CA SER A 83 11.27 -15.45 12.62
C SER A 83 11.87 -14.70 13.81
N SER A 84 13.19 -14.49 13.84
CA SER A 84 13.86 -13.67 14.85
C SER A 84 13.46 -12.19 14.77
N LEU A 85 13.19 -11.67 13.57
CA LEU A 85 12.71 -10.29 13.37
C LEU A 85 11.23 -10.14 13.73
N LEU A 86 10.46 -11.23 13.59
CA LEU A 86 9.04 -11.30 13.93
C LEU A 86 8.78 -11.73 15.37
N ALA A 87 9.81 -12.11 16.12
CA ALA A 87 9.67 -12.56 17.50
C ALA A 87 8.83 -11.56 18.31
N ARG A 88 7.73 -12.05 18.90
CA ARG A 88 6.77 -11.27 19.71
C ARG A 88 5.96 -10.21 18.96
N THR A 89 5.87 -10.29 17.63
CA THR A 89 5.08 -9.34 16.82
C THR A 89 3.87 -10.04 16.24
N THR A 90 2.69 -9.46 16.44
CA THR A 90 1.47 -9.97 15.81
C THR A 90 1.41 -9.55 14.34
N ALA A 91 0.63 -10.27 13.52
CA ALA A 91 0.40 -9.88 12.13
C ALA A 91 -0.16 -8.45 12.01
N GLU A 92 -1.05 -8.05 12.91
CA GLU A 92 -1.62 -6.69 12.93
C GLU A 92 -0.56 -5.62 13.21
N GLN A 93 0.33 -5.86 14.19
CA GLN A 93 1.44 -4.95 14.50
C GLN A 93 2.39 -4.84 13.31
N PHE A 94 2.66 -5.96 12.63
CA PHE A 94 3.48 -5.98 11.44
C PHE A 94 2.85 -5.18 10.29
N TRP A 95 1.55 -5.34 10.03
CA TRP A 95 0.85 -4.56 9.01
C TRP A 95 0.85 -3.06 9.33
N SER A 96 0.62 -2.70 10.59
CA SER A 96 0.74 -1.31 11.06
C SER A 96 2.15 -0.74 10.82
N GLU A 97 3.19 -1.56 10.99
CA GLU A 97 4.56 -1.19 10.67
C GLU A 97 4.78 -0.97 9.17
N LEU A 98 4.25 -1.83 8.30
CA LEU A 98 4.33 -1.62 6.85
C LEU A 98 3.67 -0.31 6.40
N HIS A 99 2.51 0.04 6.97
CA HIS A 99 1.87 1.33 6.72
C HIS A 99 2.73 2.50 7.20
N ARG A 100 3.39 2.37 8.37
CA ARG A 100 4.34 3.37 8.85
C ARG A 100 5.57 3.47 7.96
N MET A 101 6.09 2.36 7.44
CA MET A 101 7.19 2.37 6.47
C MET A 101 6.81 3.14 5.21
N ALA A 102 5.57 2.96 4.73
CA ALA A 102 5.07 3.70 3.57
C ALA A 102 4.98 5.21 3.87
N ALA A 103 4.42 5.59 5.03
CA ALA A 103 4.36 6.99 5.46
C ALA A 103 5.75 7.63 5.66
N ARG A 104 6.72 6.83 6.14
CA ARG A 104 8.12 7.25 6.32
C ARG A 104 8.85 7.39 4.99
N GLY A 105 8.38 6.75 3.92
CA GLY A 105 8.93 6.84 2.57
C GLY A 105 9.95 5.74 2.25
N PHE A 106 9.90 4.60 2.92
CA PHE A 106 10.75 3.45 2.59
C PHE A 106 10.16 2.58 1.49
N VAL A 107 8.84 2.46 1.47
CA VAL A 107 8.09 1.63 0.53
C VAL A 107 6.91 2.42 -0.03
N THR A 108 6.41 2.04 -1.19
CA THR A 108 5.08 2.42 -1.63
C THR A 108 4.09 1.32 -1.26
N GLU A 109 2.82 1.68 -1.10
CA GLU A 109 1.73 0.72 -0.87
C GLU A 109 0.64 0.87 -1.93
N THR A 110 0.21 -0.24 -2.51
CA THR A 110 -0.86 -0.28 -3.52
C THR A 110 -1.88 -1.33 -3.12
N VAL A 111 -3.17 -0.98 -3.12
CA VAL A 111 -4.24 -1.96 -2.87
C VAL A 111 -4.36 -2.89 -4.07
N VAL A 112 -4.31 -4.19 -3.83
CA VAL A 112 -4.45 -5.24 -4.85
C VAL A 112 -5.67 -6.13 -4.66
N SER A 113 -6.37 -6.03 -3.53
CA SER A 113 -7.64 -6.73 -3.34
C SER A 113 -8.75 -6.15 -4.24
N PRO A 114 -9.74 -6.97 -4.66
CA PRO A 114 -10.92 -6.48 -5.38
C PRO A 114 -11.61 -5.32 -4.65
N GLN A 115 -12.05 -4.32 -5.41
CA GLN A 115 -12.75 -3.14 -4.88
C GLN A 115 -14.13 -3.04 -5.52
N GLN A 116 -15.14 -2.76 -4.70
CA GLN A 116 -16.51 -2.47 -5.15
C GLN A 116 -16.78 -1.00 -4.86
N LEU A 117 -16.40 -0.15 -5.81
CA LEU A 117 -16.45 1.29 -5.65
C LEU A 117 -17.73 1.87 -6.23
N LEU A 118 -18.42 2.70 -5.44
CA LEU A 118 -19.45 3.62 -5.88
C LEU A 118 -18.82 5.01 -6.03
N LEU A 119 -18.95 5.64 -7.18
CA LEU A 119 -18.56 7.04 -7.34
C LEU A 119 -19.68 7.91 -6.75
N VAL A 120 -19.39 8.63 -5.67
CA VAL A 120 -20.34 9.57 -5.05
C VAL A 120 -19.95 10.99 -5.44
N GLY A 121 -20.83 11.67 -6.16
CA GLY A 121 -20.62 13.02 -6.69
C GLY A 121 -20.89 13.12 -8.20
N ILE A 122 -20.82 14.33 -8.74
CA ILE A 122 -21.13 14.62 -10.15
C ILE A 122 -19.82 15.00 -10.88
N GLY A 123 -19.53 14.35 -12.00
CA GLY A 123 -18.41 14.68 -12.87
C GLY A 123 -17.02 14.41 -12.25
N PRO A 124 -15.99 15.20 -12.59
CA PRO A 124 -14.58 14.92 -12.23
C PRO A 124 -14.27 15.03 -10.72
N PHE A 125 -15.25 15.43 -9.91
CA PHE A 125 -15.14 15.56 -8.45
C PHE A 125 -15.72 14.36 -7.69
N GLY A 126 -16.18 13.32 -8.40
CA GLY A 126 -16.69 12.11 -7.77
C GLY A 126 -15.64 11.41 -6.90
N VAL A 127 -16.01 11.11 -5.66
CA VAL A 127 -15.15 10.40 -4.72
C VAL A 127 -15.51 8.90 -4.78
N PRO A 128 -14.55 8.01 -5.07
CA PRO A 128 -14.81 6.58 -5.03
C PRO A 128 -14.95 6.10 -3.58
N VAL A 129 -16.08 5.48 -3.26
CA VAL A 129 -16.41 4.93 -1.93
C VAL A 129 -16.57 3.41 -2.04
N GLU A 130 -15.83 2.65 -1.23
CA GLU A 130 -15.97 1.19 -1.16
C GLU A 130 -17.32 0.82 -0.51
N MET A 131 -18.18 0.15 -1.27
CA MET A 131 -19.50 -0.31 -0.82
C MET A 131 -19.42 -1.58 0.04
N SER A 132 -18.45 -2.46 -0.24
CA SER A 132 -18.35 -3.74 0.47
C SER A 132 -17.59 -3.59 1.79
N ALA A 133 -18.31 -3.78 2.90
CA ALA A 133 -17.70 -3.82 4.23
C ALA A 133 -16.67 -4.96 4.37
N LYS A 134 -16.88 -6.09 3.68
CA LYS A 134 -15.93 -7.22 3.66
C LYS A 134 -14.63 -6.85 2.97
N ASN A 135 -14.70 -6.19 1.81
CA ASN A 135 -13.51 -5.72 1.09
C ASN A 135 -12.78 -4.63 1.88
N ARG A 136 -13.52 -3.74 2.54
CA ARG A 136 -12.94 -2.70 3.41
C ARG A 136 -12.15 -3.30 4.57
N ARG A 137 -12.63 -4.41 5.16
CA ARG A 137 -11.96 -5.10 6.28
C ARG A 137 -10.80 -5.99 5.83
N ASN A 138 -10.89 -6.58 4.64
CA ASN A 138 -9.90 -7.53 4.12
C ASN A 138 -9.10 -6.93 2.96
N ARG A 139 -8.57 -5.72 3.14
CA ARG A 139 -7.74 -5.07 2.11
C ARG A 139 -6.37 -5.74 2.04
N ILE A 140 -5.98 -6.13 0.84
CA ILE A 140 -4.64 -6.66 0.57
C ILE A 140 -3.82 -5.55 -0.08
N TRP A 141 -2.65 -5.31 0.48
CA TRP A 141 -1.70 -4.31 0.02
C TRP A 141 -0.46 -4.99 -0.55
N ARG A 142 0.00 -4.47 -1.68
CA ARG A 142 1.30 -4.78 -2.27
C ARG A 142 2.27 -3.65 -1.94
N TYR A 143 3.47 -4.02 -1.53
CA TYR A 143 4.53 -3.10 -1.16
C TYR A 143 5.69 -3.19 -2.15
N GLU A 144 6.25 -2.04 -2.48
CA GLU A 144 7.39 -1.92 -3.39
C GLU A 144 8.45 -1.02 -2.75
N PRO A 145 9.75 -1.32 -2.87
CA PRO A 145 10.78 -0.48 -2.28
C PRO A 145 10.80 0.88 -2.99
N LEU A 146 10.80 1.96 -2.21
CA LEU A 146 10.95 3.33 -2.73
C LEU A 146 12.41 3.79 -2.65
N ALA A 147 13.18 3.21 -1.72
CA ALA A 147 14.60 3.47 -1.55
C ALA A 147 15.42 2.25 -1.96
N ASP A 148 16.47 2.50 -2.75
CA ASP A 148 17.40 1.46 -3.17
C ASP A 148 18.37 1.10 -2.04
N ARG A 149 18.94 -0.09 -2.14
CA ARG A 149 19.87 -0.63 -1.13
C ARG A 149 21.05 0.30 -0.87
N GLU A 150 21.65 0.83 -1.93
CA GLU A 150 22.78 1.76 -1.83
C GLU A 150 22.38 3.05 -1.11
N THR A 151 21.18 3.57 -1.38
CA THR A 151 20.65 4.76 -0.71
C THR A 151 20.55 4.55 0.80
N ILE A 152 20.09 3.37 1.23
CA ILE A 152 20.00 3.01 2.65
C ILE A 152 21.38 2.81 3.28
N ILE A 153 22.34 2.22 2.56
CA ILE A 153 23.74 2.10 3.02
C ILE A 153 24.34 3.49 3.26
N THR A 154 24.26 4.38 2.27
CA THR A 154 24.79 5.74 2.37
C THR A 154 24.12 6.53 3.49
N LEU A 155 22.80 6.36 3.68
CA LEU A 155 22.08 6.93 4.81
C LEU A 155 22.65 6.43 6.13
N LEU A 156 22.80 5.12 6.32
CA LEU A 156 23.30 4.57 7.57
C LEU A 156 24.75 4.97 7.84
N GLN A 157 25.62 4.95 6.84
CA GLN A 157 27.02 5.39 6.96
C GLN A 157 27.11 6.87 7.37
N SER A 158 26.37 7.75 6.69
CA SER A 158 26.35 9.18 7.03
C SER A 158 25.84 9.42 8.45
N ARG A 159 24.78 8.72 8.88
CA ARG A 159 24.24 8.83 10.24
C ARG A 159 25.19 8.28 11.29
N GLN A 160 25.89 7.17 11.01
CA GLN A 160 26.91 6.62 11.89
C GLN A 160 28.05 7.62 12.12
N PHE A 161 28.57 8.19 11.03
CA PHE A 161 29.65 9.17 11.07
C PHE A 161 29.28 10.42 11.87
N LEU A 162 28.07 10.96 11.65
CA LEU A 162 27.57 12.09 12.43
C LEU A 162 27.39 11.73 13.90
N ALA A 163 26.87 10.54 14.21
CA ALA A 163 26.72 10.09 15.59
C ALA A 163 28.09 9.93 16.30
N SER A 164 29.11 9.39 15.62
CA SER A 164 30.46 9.28 16.17
C SER A 164 31.11 10.64 16.40
N GLN A 165 30.95 11.60 15.48
CA GLN A 165 31.49 12.95 15.67
C GLN A 165 30.80 13.71 16.81
N SER A 166 29.49 13.51 17.01
CA SER A 166 28.74 14.16 18.10
C SER A 166 28.88 13.45 19.46
N GLY A 167 29.72 12.42 19.60
CA GLY A 167 29.87 11.66 20.86
C GLY A 167 28.68 10.76 21.21
N ARG A 168 27.74 10.52 20.28
CA ARG A 168 26.57 9.63 20.47
C ARG A 168 26.94 8.17 20.24
N ILE A 169 27.84 7.64 21.07
CA ILE A 169 28.46 6.32 20.91
C ILE A 169 27.42 5.19 20.76
N ARG A 170 26.40 5.14 21.65
CA ARG A 170 25.36 4.09 21.60
C ARG A 170 24.57 4.10 20.29
N GLU A 171 24.32 5.27 19.72
CA GLU A 171 23.61 5.39 18.45
C GLU A 171 24.49 4.98 17.28
N ALA A 172 25.77 5.38 17.28
CA ALA A 172 26.74 4.94 16.30
C ALA A 172 26.90 3.41 16.30
N GLU A 173 26.96 2.78 17.47
CA GLU A 173 26.98 1.32 17.63
C GLU A 173 25.70 0.66 17.10
N ARG A 174 24.53 1.22 17.43
CA ARG A 174 23.24 0.72 16.92
C ARG A 174 23.22 0.73 15.40
N ILE A 175 23.63 1.84 14.78
CA ILE A 175 23.68 1.99 13.32
C ILE A 175 24.72 1.05 12.72
N SER A 176 25.88 0.88 13.37
CA SER A 176 26.91 -0.08 12.96
C SER A 176 26.35 -1.50 12.85
N ARG A 177 25.57 -1.96 13.84
CA ARG A 177 24.92 -3.28 13.80
C ARG A 177 23.95 -3.42 12.62
N LEU A 178 23.20 -2.36 12.30
CA LEU A 178 22.29 -2.35 11.15
C LEU A 178 23.04 -2.42 9.81
N LEU A 179 24.17 -1.71 9.70
CA LEU A 179 25.07 -1.81 8.55
C LEU A 179 25.64 -3.22 8.42
N THR A 180 26.16 -3.79 9.50
CA THR A 180 26.67 -5.17 9.51
C THR A 180 25.60 -6.16 9.09
N TYR A 181 24.37 -6.04 9.60
CA TYR A 181 23.25 -6.88 9.18
C TYR A 181 23.04 -6.79 7.67
N LEU A 182 22.92 -5.57 7.12
CA LEU A 182 22.65 -5.36 5.70
C LEU A 182 23.79 -5.78 4.77
N LEU A 183 25.05 -5.71 5.24
CA LEU A 183 26.23 -6.11 4.46
C LEU A 183 26.48 -7.62 4.49
N THR A 184 26.16 -8.29 5.60
CA THR A 184 26.40 -9.75 5.76
C THR A 184 25.23 -10.60 5.27
N SER A 185 24.03 -10.05 5.21
CA SER A 185 22.83 -10.76 4.78
C SER A 185 22.80 -11.08 3.27
N THR A 186 23.83 -10.71 2.51
CA THR A 186 23.99 -11.07 1.08
C THR A 186 24.36 -12.54 0.84
N GLY A 187 24.70 -13.31 1.89
CA GLY A 187 25.26 -14.65 1.74
C GLY A 187 24.29 -15.84 1.84
N LYS A 188 23.01 -15.63 2.20
CA LYS A 188 22.04 -16.73 2.34
C LYS A 188 20.88 -16.56 1.36
N GLN A 189 21.08 -17.06 0.14
CA GLN A 189 19.95 -17.44 -0.71
C GLN A 189 19.25 -18.63 -0.03
N PRO A 190 17.94 -18.60 0.26
CA PRO A 190 17.22 -19.83 0.52
C PRO A 190 17.18 -20.61 -0.80
N THR A 191 17.89 -21.74 -0.84
CA THR A 191 17.73 -22.74 -1.89
C THR A 191 16.26 -23.19 -1.96
N PRO A 192 15.74 -23.42 -3.17
CA PRO A 192 14.35 -23.81 -3.40
C PRO A 192 13.96 -25.12 -2.71
#